data_AF-A0A7C6FVP6-F1
#
_entry.id   AF-A0A7C6FVP6-F1
#
_cell.length_a   1.000
_cell.length_b   1.000
_cell.length_c   1.000
_cell.angle_alpha   90.00
_cell.angle_beta   90.00
_cell.angle_gamma   90.00
#
_symmetry.space_group_name_H-M   'P 1'
#
loop_
_entity.id
_entity.type
_entity.pdbx_description
1 polymer ?
#
loop_
_entity_poly.entity_id
_entity_poly.type
_entity_poly.pdbx_seq_one_letter_code
_entity_poly.pdbx_strand_id
1 'polypeptide(L)'
;MVEENDKTVSDLVLSESVTMVGSLGGGKQGKLIYDYLMDNSQIIHTDQEICDNSIQIYLKYDDVLSFADSVSVELMNQNKIKKIVSFDSNFDKINNIERVY
;
A
#
# COMPACT_ATOMS: atom_id res chain seq x y z
N MET A 1 -1.55 15.33 12.27
CA MET A 1 -0.44 15.15 11.32
C MET A 1 0.28 13.87 11.72
N VAL A 2 0.48 12.94 10.79
CA VAL A 2 1.34 11.76 11.00
C VAL A 2 2.77 12.22 10.75
N GLU A 3 3.70 11.96 11.67
CA GLU A 3 5.10 12.39 11.53
C GLU A 3 5.78 11.68 10.34
N GLU A 4 6.81 12.30 9.75
CA GLU A 4 7.46 11.81 8.52
C GLU A 4 8.11 10.42 8.65
N ASN A 5 8.53 10.04 9.86
CA ASN A 5 9.15 8.72 10.13
C ASN A 5 8.16 7.59 10.46
N ASP A 6 6.84 7.85 10.38
CA ASP A 6 5.79 6.87 10.72
C ASP A 6 5.03 6.32 9.48
N LYS A 7 5.50 6.63 8.26
CA LYS A 7 4.82 6.23 7.02
C LYS A 7 5.49 5.00 6.41
N THR A 8 4.67 4.04 6.02
CA THR A 8 5.10 2.78 5.42
C THR A 8 4.41 2.58 4.08
N VAL A 9 5.17 2.12 3.09
CA VAL A 9 4.68 1.82 1.74
C VAL A 9 5.22 0.46 1.30
N SER A 10 4.37 -0.39 0.73
CA SER A 10 4.83 -1.64 0.12
C SER A 10 5.49 -1.37 -1.24
N ASP A 11 6.42 -2.23 -1.63
CA ASP A 11 7.00 -2.20 -2.97
C ASP A 11 5.97 -2.36 -4.11
N LEU A 12 4.82 -3.00 -3.84
CA LEU A 12 3.69 -3.05 -4.77
C LEU A 12 3.01 -1.68 -4.94
N VAL A 13 2.70 -0.98 -3.84
CA VAL A 13 2.13 0.38 -3.89
C VAL A 13 3.12 1.35 -4.55
N LEU A 14 4.42 1.19 -4.29
CA LEU A 14 5.47 1.95 -4.99
C LEU A 14 5.42 1.70 -6.50
N SER A 15 5.36 0.44 -6.92
CA SER A 15 5.29 0.03 -8.33
C SER A 15 4.08 0.63 -9.04
N GLU A 16 2.89 0.51 -8.44
CA GLU A 16 1.64 1.03 -9.00
C GLU A 16 1.64 2.56 -9.05
N SER A 17 2.06 3.23 -7.99
CA SER A 17 2.09 4.70 -7.91
C SER A 17 3.00 5.30 -8.98
N VAL A 18 4.23 4.78 -9.11
CA VAL A 18 5.23 5.24 -10.08
C VAL A 18 4.75 4.98 -11.50
N THR A 19 4.20 3.80 -11.76
CA THR A 19 3.72 3.40 -13.09
C THR A 19 2.50 4.22 -13.49
N MET A 20 1.55 4.42 -12.58
CA MET A 20 0.32 5.17 -12.84
C MET A 20 0.62 6.63 -13.15
N VAL A 21 1.38 7.32 -12.30
CA VAL A 21 1.75 8.72 -12.53
C VAL A 21 2.66 8.87 -13.76
N GLY A 22 3.58 7.92 -13.96
CA GLY A 22 4.40 7.85 -15.17
C GLY A 22 3.56 7.70 -16.45
N SER A 23 2.47 6.93 -16.42
CA SER A 23 1.57 6.75 -17.57
C SER A 23 0.80 8.02 -17.93
N LEU A 24 0.53 8.89 -16.94
CA LEU A 24 -0.22 10.14 -17.10
C LEU A 24 0.67 11.35 -17.43
N GLY A 25 1.92 11.37 -16.95
CA GLY A 25 2.82 12.52 -17.03
C GLY A 25 4.20 12.25 -17.63
N GLY A 26 4.47 11.02 -18.06
CA GLY A 26 5.76 10.57 -18.56
C GLY A 26 6.76 10.19 -17.45
N GLY A 27 7.87 9.56 -17.84
CA GLY A 27 8.83 8.96 -16.89
C GLY A 27 9.45 9.93 -15.87
N LYS A 28 9.56 11.22 -16.19
CA LYS A 28 10.03 12.23 -15.23
C LYS A 28 9.06 12.39 -14.05
N GLN A 29 7.75 12.34 -14.30
CA GLN A 29 6.75 12.44 -13.24
C GLN A 29 6.71 11.17 -12.39
N GLY A 30 6.84 9.99 -13.02
CA GLY A 30 7.02 8.73 -12.29
C GLY A 30 8.24 8.76 -11.37
N LYS A 31 9.39 9.26 -11.85
CA LYS A 31 10.61 9.41 -11.03
C LYS A 31 10.39 10.35 -9.85
N LEU A 32 9.69 11.48 -10.03
CA LEU A 32 9.41 12.40 -8.94
C LEU A 32 8.61 11.73 -7.81
N ILE A 33 7.62 10.89 -8.15
CA ILE A 33 6.87 10.11 -7.16
C ILE A 33 7.75 9.05 -6.48
N TYR A 34 8.59 8.36 -7.25
CA TYR A 34 9.54 7.40 -6.71
C TYR A 34 10.45 8.05 -5.66
N ASP A 35 11.12 9.15 -6.03
CA ASP A 35 12.04 9.87 -5.14
C ASP A 35 11.30 10.33 -3.86
N TYR A 36 10.10 10.92 -4.02
CA TYR A 36 9.30 11.36 -2.88
C TYR A 36 8.94 10.21 -1.91
N LEU A 37 8.51 9.06 -2.43
CA LEU A 37 8.15 7.91 -1.58
C LEU A 37 9.37 7.32 -0.87
N MET A 38 10.52 7.26 -1.55
CA MET A 38 11.79 6.79 -0.97
C MET A 38 12.30 7.72 0.15
N ASP A 39 12.13 9.03 -0.02
CA ASP A 39 12.61 10.04 0.93
C ASP A 39 11.69 10.20 2.16
N ASN A 40 10.40 9.84 2.04
CA ASN A 40 9.36 10.18 3.03
C ASN A 40 8.61 8.97 3.60
N SER A 41 9.00 7.74 3.25
CA SER A 41 8.37 6.52 3.74
C SER A 41 9.41 5.42 3.94
N GLN A 42 9.14 4.52 4.89
CA GLN A 42 9.79 3.23 4.93
C GLN A 42 9.20 2.32 3.85
N ILE A 43 10.05 1.82 2.94
CA ILE A 43 9.65 0.82 1.95
C ILE A 43 9.75 -0.57 2.56
N ILE A 44 8.67 -1.33 2.52
CA ILE A 44 8.68 -2.76 2.87
C ILE A 44 8.64 -3.57 1.59
N HIS A 45 9.61 -4.49 1.47
CA HIS A 45 9.70 -5.41 0.35
C HIS A 45 8.88 -6.67 0.61
N THR A 46 8.13 -7.09 -0.39
CA THR A 46 7.28 -8.28 -0.31
C THR A 46 8.15 -9.54 -0.46
N ASP A 47 7.94 -10.52 0.42
CA ASP A 47 8.53 -11.84 0.31
C ASP A 47 7.46 -12.93 0.10
N GLN A 48 7.90 -14.20 0.03
CA GLN A 48 7.00 -15.32 -0.21
C GLN A 48 5.96 -15.48 0.92
N GLU A 49 6.35 -15.27 2.18
CA GLU A 49 5.46 -15.42 3.33
C GLU A 49 4.36 -14.36 3.30
N ILE A 50 4.72 -13.10 3.01
CA ILE A 50 3.77 -12.01 2.83
C ILE A 50 2.81 -12.35 1.68
N CYS A 51 3.30 -12.83 0.54
CA CYS A 51 2.46 -13.24 -0.58
C CYS A 51 1.46 -14.36 -0.19
N ASP A 52 1.94 -15.40 0.49
CA ASP A 52 1.14 -16.57 0.88
C ASP A 52 0.04 -16.21 1.88
N ASN A 53 0.29 -15.26 2.78
CA ASN A 53 -0.74 -14.74 3.69
C ASN A 53 -1.71 -13.79 2.96
N SER A 54 -1.18 -12.94 2.07
CA SER A 54 -1.97 -11.95 1.33
C SER A 54 -2.97 -12.61 0.40
N ILE A 55 -2.66 -13.76 -0.21
CA ILE A 55 -3.62 -14.46 -1.06
C ILE A 55 -4.82 -15.00 -0.26
N GLN A 56 -4.64 -15.32 1.03
CA GLN A 56 -5.77 -15.70 1.89
C GLN A 56 -6.66 -14.50 2.23
N ILE A 57 -6.07 -13.30 2.40
CA ILE A 57 -6.80 -12.05 2.59
C ILE A 57 -7.59 -11.71 1.31
N TYR A 58 -6.94 -11.80 0.16
CA TYR A 58 -7.55 -11.57 -1.14
C TYR A 58 -8.78 -12.48 -1.34
N LEU A 59 -8.64 -13.78 -1.05
CA LEU A 59 -9.75 -14.73 -1.09
C LEU A 59 -10.86 -14.40 -0.08
N LYS A 60 -10.49 -14.03 1.16
CA LYS A 60 -11.45 -13.71 2.23
C LYS A 60 -12.37 -12.54 1.86
N TYR A 61 -11.84 -11.55 1.15
CA TYR A 61 -12.60 -10.37 0.73
C TYR A 61 -13.16 -10.50 -0.69
N ASP A 62 -13.08 -11.69 -1.31
CA ASP A 62 -13.75 -12.05 -2.57
C ASP A 62 -13.60 -10.99 -3.67
N ASP A 63 -12.34 -10.63 -3.99
CA ASP A 63 -11.97 -9.65 -5.03
C ASP A 63 -12.41 -8.19 -4.76
N VAL A 64 -12.90 -7.89 -3.56
CA VAL A 64 -13.15 -6.50 -3.12
C VAL A 64 -11.85 -5.71 -2.97
N LEU A 65 -10.75 -6.39 -2.65
CA LEU A 65 -9.40 -5.83 -2.59
C LEU A 65 -8.59 -6.35 -3.77
N SER A 66 -7.72 -5.52 -4.35
CA SER A 66 -6.67 -6.05 -5.22
C SER A 66 -5.68 -6.90 -4.41
N PHE A 67 -4.81 -7.64 -5.10
CA PHE A 67 -3.73 -8.34 -4.42
C PHE A 67 -2.75 -7.37 -3.73
N ALA A 68 -2.45 -6.23 -4.33
CA ALA A 68 -1.60 -5.19 -3.73
C ALA A 68 -2.24 -4.59 -2.47
N ASP A 69 -3.55 -4.38 -2.47
CA ASP A 69 -4.30 -3.95 -1.29
C ASP A 69 -4.29 -5.04 -0.20
N SER A 70 -4.42 -6.31 -0.60
CA SER A 70 -4.35 -7.44 0.32
C SER A 70 -2.97 -7.57 0.98
N VAL A 71 -1.89 -7.32 0.23
CA VAL A 71 -0.52 -7.19 0.76
C VAL A 71 -0.42 -6.03 1.74
N SER A 72 -1.02 -4.89 1.44
CA SER A 72 -1.06 -3.75 2.35
C SER A 72 -1.76 -4.11 3.67
N VAL A 73 -2.88 -4.84 3.63
CA VAL A 73 -3.57 -5.34 4.83
C VAL A 73 -2.70 -6.32 5.64
N GLU A 74 -2.01 -7.26 4.99
CA GLU A 74 -1.10 -8.19 5.68
C GLU A 74 0.03 -7.44 6.40
N LEU A 75 0.69 -6.51 5.70
CA LEU A 75 1.74 -5.68 6.30
C LEU A 75 1.23 -4.86 7.48
N MET A 76 0.01 -4.31 7.36
CA MET A 76 -0.62 -3.60 8.46
C MET A 76 -0.87 -4.51 9.67
N ASN A 77 -1.32 -5.75 9.46
CA ASN A 77 -1.52 -6.72 10.53
C ASN A 77 -0.20 -7.09 11.23
N GLN A 78 0.85 -7.41 10.45
CA GLN A 78 2.17 -7.78 10.97
C GLN A 78 2.80 -6.64 11.81
N ASN A 79 2.66 -5.40 11.33
CA ASN A 79 3.25 -4.22 11.96
C ASN A 79 2.32 -3.52 12.96
N LYS A 80 1.11 -4.07 13.21
CA LYS A 80 0.08 -3.48 14.08
C LYS A 80 -0.32 -2.05 13.68
N ILE A 81 -0.25 -1.74 12.39
CA ILE A 81 -0.66 -0.46 11.82
C ILE A 81 -2.18 -0.48 11.66
N LYS A 82 -2.86 0.55 12.16
CA LYS A 82 -4.33 0.63 12.14
C LYS A 82 -4.88 1.66 11.18
N LYS A 83 -4.03 2.51 10.60
CA LYS A 83 -4.45 3.61 9.73
C LYS A 83 -3.86 3.46 8.35
N ILE A 84 -4.70 3.62 7.33
CA ILE A 84 -4.26 3.62 5.93
C ILE A 84 -4.68 4.92 5.27
N VAL A 85 -3.76 5.56 4.55
CA VAL A 85 -4.08 6.69 3.68
C VAL A 85 -4.45 6.12 2.32
N SER A 86 -5.73 6.20 1.95
CA SER A 86 -6.21 5.67 0.68
C SER A 86 -7.48 6.37 0.22
N PHE A 87 -7.59 6.54 -1.10
CA PHE A 87 -8.82 6.99 -1.75
C PHE A 87 -9.81 5.85 -2.02
N ASP A 88 -9.40 4.59 -1.83
CA ASP A 88 -10.27 3.44 -2.03
C ASP A 88 -11.12 3.15 -0.76
N SER A 89 -12.43 3.36 -0.88
CA SER A 89 -13.41 3.05 0.16
C SER A 89 -13.52 1.55 0.49
N ASN A 90 -12.98 0.65 -0.32
CA ASN A 90 -12.99 -0.79 -0.01
C ASN A 90 -12.25 -1.11 1.30
N PHE A 91 -11.28 -0.30 1.70
CA PHE A 91 -10.62 -0.46 3.00
C PHE A 91 -11.56 -0.24 4.20
N ASP A 92 -12.69 0.46 4.03
CA ASP A 92 -13.70 0.65 5.10
C ASP A 92 -14.40 -0.66 5.48
N LYS A 93 -14.30 -1.69 4.62
CA LYS A 93 -14.86 -3.03 4.86
C LYS A 93 -13.91 -3.92 5.67
N ILE A 94 -12.69 -3.47 5.95
CA ILE A 94 -11.64 -4.26 6.59
C ILE A 94 -11.64 -4.01 8.09
N ASN A 95 -11.89 -5.07 8.86
CA ASN A 95 -11.92 -4.97 10.31
C ASN A 95 -10.56 -4.49 10.87
N ASN A 96 -10.59 -3.62 11.86
CA ASN A 96 -9.43 -3.06 12.56
C ASN A 96 -8.52 -2.13 11.74
N ILE A 97 -8.95 -1.73 10.55
CA ILE A 97 -8.30 -0.71 9.74
C ILE A 97 -9.21 0.53 9.65
N GLU A 98 -8.62 1.69 9.88
CA GLU A 98 -9.24 3.01 9.74
C GLU A 98 -8.64 3.70 8.52
N ARG A 99 -9.46 3.97 7.51
CA ARG A 99 -9.02 4.75 6.35
C ARG A 99 -9.03 6.25 6.70
N VAL A 100 -7.92 6.92 6.40
CA VAL A 100 -7.74 8.37 6.55
C VAL A 100 -7.65 8.98 5.15
N TYR A 101 -8.34 10.10 4.95
CA TYR A 101 -8.40 10.83 3.69
C TYR A 101 -8.09 12.32 3.89
#